data_AF-A0A0P7UZQ9-F1
#
_entry.id   AF-A0A0P7UZQ9-F1
#
_cell.length_a   1.000
_cell.length_b   1.000
_cell.length_c   1.000
_cell.angle_alpha   90.00
_cell.angle_beta   90.00
_cell.angle_gamma   90.00
#
_symmetry.space_group_name_H-M   'P 1'
#
loop_
_entity.id
_entity.type
_entity.pdbx_description
1 polymer ?
#
loop_
_entity_poly.entity_id
_entity_poly.type
_entity_poly.pdbx_seq_one_letter_code
_entity_poly.pdbx_strand_id
1 'polypeptide(L)' 'PGTFKSKQGEGLCSPCPPNSRTNSGASSLCSCRSGYYRADSDSPDSACTGEYERERLPAGRLRP' A
#
# COMPACT_ATOMS: atom_id res chain seq x y z
N PRO A 1 3.70 -8.97 -15.50
CA PRO A 1 2.30 -8.77 -15.05
C PRO A 1 2.25 -9.07 -13.56
N GLY A 2 1.70 -8.16 -12.74
CA GLY A 2 1.74 -8.27 -11.28
C GLY A 2 0.34 -8.10 -10.69
N THR A 3 -0.21 -9.20 -10.20
CA THR A 3 -1.48 -9.25 -9.47
C THR A 3 -1.22 -9.56 -8.00
N PHE A 4 -2.03 -9.02 -7.10
CA PHE A 4 -1.91 -9.21 -5.66
C PHE A 4 -3.28 -9.53 -5.05
N LYS A 5 -3.27 -10.05 -3.81
CA LYS A 5 -4.48 -10.25 -3.02
C LYS A 5 -4.19 -10.25 -1.53
N SER A 6 -4.81 -9.33 -0.78
CA SER A 6 -4.58 -9.14 0.65
C SER A 6 -5.04 -10.28 1.56
N LYS A 7 -6.12 -10.98 1.18
CA LYS A 7 -6.67 -12.11 1.94
C LYS A 7 -6.64 -13.38 1.12
N GLN A 8 -6.12 -14.45 1.73
CA GLN A 8 -6.24 -15.80 1.19
C GLN A 8 -7.72 -16.23 1.23
N GLY A 9 -8.26 -16.68 0.10
CA GLY A 9 -9.68 -17.05 -0.03
C GLY A 9 -10.16 -17.03 -1.49
N GLU A 10 -11.45 -17.16 -1.71
CA GLU A 10 -12.09 -17.10 -3.04
C GLU A 10 -12.01 -15.69 -3.66
N GLY A 11 -11.80 -15.62 -4.97
CA GLY A 11 -11.61 -14.37 -5.73
C GLY A 11 -10.26 -14.28 -6.44
N LEU A 12 -10.26 -13.71 -7.64
CA LEU A 12 -9.08 -13.58 -8.51
C LEU A 12 -8.10 -12.55 -7.95
N CYS A 13 -6.80 -12.73 -8.23
CA CYS A 13 -5.79 -11.72 -7.91
C CYS A 13 -6.04 -10.45 -8.73
N SER A 14 -6.18 -9.30 -8.07
CA SER A 14 -6.40 -8.01 -8.72
C SER A 14 -5.06 -7.37 -9.11
N PRO A 15 -5.02 -6.52 -10.15
CA PRO A 15 -3.83 -5.74 -10.45
C PRO A 15 -3.48 -4.81 -9.28
N CYS A 16 -2.19 -4.52 -9.09
CA CYS A 16 -1.76 -3.58 -8.06
C CYS A 16 -2.35 -2.17 -8.30
N PRO A 17 -2.70 -1.46 -7.21
CA PRO A 17 -3.13 -0.07 -7.29
C PRO A 17 -1.97 0.85 -7.73
N PRO A 18 -2.27 2.11 -8.12
CA PRO A 18 -1.25 3.06 -8.57
C PRO A 18 -0.12 3.26 -7.54
N ASN A 19 1.07 3.59 -8.04
CA ASN A 19 2.31 3.74 -7.26
C ASN A 19 2.79 2.49 -6.50
N SER A 20 2.19 1.34 -6.82
CA SER A 20 2.52 0.04 -6.25
C SER A 20 2.98 -0.92 -7.34
N ARG A 21 3.79 -1.91 -6.97
CA ARG A 21 4.29 -2.94 -7.87
C ARG A 21 4.39 -4.26 -7.13
N THR A 22 3.97 -5.34 -7.79
CA THR A 22 4.24 -6.71 -7.34
C THR A 22 5.03 -7.44 -8.40
N ASN A 23 6.01 -8.24 -7.96
CA ASN A 23 6.81 -9.09 -8.83
C ASN A 23 6.28 -10.54 -8.88
N SER A 24 5.32 -10.88 -8.02
CA SER A 24 4.84 -12.24 -7.84
C SER A 24 3.31 -12.28 -7.90
N GLY A 25 2.76 -13.22 -8.67
CA GLY A 25 1.32 -13.42 -8.85
C GLY A 25 0.58 -14.01 -7.64
N ALA A 26 1.24 -14.09 -6.50
CA ALA A 26 0.71 -14.58 -5.23
C ALA A 26 1.10 -13.67 -4.05
N SER A 27 1.49 -12.43 -4.33
CA SER A 27 1.81 -11.48 -3.26
C SER A 27 0.56 -11.11 -2.49
N SER A 28 0.66 -11.18 -1.17
CA SER A 28 -0.35 -10.65 -0.25
C SER A 28 -0.37 -9.13 -0.20
N LEU A 29 0.71 -8.49 -0.66
CA LEU A 29 0.91 -7.04 -0.60
C LEU A 29 1.67 -6.57 -1.85
N CYS A 30 1.26 -5.44 -2.42
CA CYS A 30 2.06 -4.76 -3.43
C CYS A 30 3.15 -3.93 -2.75
N SER A 31 4.40 -4.09 -3.17
CA SER A 31 5.49 -3.23 -2.73
C SER A 31 5.34 -1.82 -3.33
N CYS A 32 5.55 -0.78 -2.55
CA CYS A 32 5.52 0.59 -3.07
C CYS A 32 6.70 0.88 -3.99
N ARG A 33 6.47 1.70 -5.03
CA ARG A 33 7.57 2.25 -5.84
C ARG A 33 8.44 3.16 -4.98
N SER A 34 9.72 3.30 -5.36
CA SER A 34 10.65 4.22 -4.70
C SER A 34 10.05 5.62 -4.57
N GLY A 35 10.04 6.17 -3.35
CA GLY A 35 9.44 7.48 -3.02
C GLY A 35 7.97 7.43 -2.60
N TYR A 36 7.33 6.27 -2.62
CA TYR A 36 5.97 6.06 -2.14
C TYR A 36 5.96 5.11 -0.95
N TYR A 37 4.99 5.29 -0.07
CA TYR A 37 4.80 4.43 1.09
C TYR A 37 3.31 4.18 1.32
N ARG A 38 2.99 3.16 2.11
CA ARG A 38 1.66 2.98 2.69
C ARG A 38 1.74 3.25 4.18
N ALA A 39 0.70 3.88 4.72
CA ALA A 39 0.54 3.99 6.16
C ALA A 39 0.07 2.65 6.73
N ASP A 40 0.39 2.34 7.99
CA ASP A 40 -0.06 1.12 8.66
C ASP A 40 -1.60 1.04 8.79
N SER A 41 -2.28 2.19 8.81
CA SER A 41 -3.74 2.30 8.83
C SER A 41 -4.38 2.07 7.46
N ASP A 42 -3.59 2.13 6.38
CA ASP A 42 -4.08 2.03 5.01
C ASP A 42 -4.17 0.57 4.57
N SER A 43 -5.23 0.23 3.82
CA SER A 43 -5.45 -1.15 3.41
C SER A 43 -4.40 -1.62 2.39
N PRO A 44 -4.04 -2.91 2.36
CA PRO A 44 -3.15 -3.46 1.32
C PRO A 44 -3.66 -3.22 -0.11
N ASP A 45 -4.98 -3.02 -0.26
CA ASP A 45 -5.67 -2.71 -1.51
C ASP A 45 -5.63 -1.23 -1.91
N SER A 46 -5.27 -0.33 -0.99
CA SER A 46 -5.11 1.09 -1.27
C SER A 46 -3.84 1.37 -2.07
N ALA A 47 -3.80 2.51 -2.77
CA ALA A 47 -2.62 2.97 -3.51
C ALA A 47 -1.50 3.43 -2.57
N CYS A 48 -0.24 3.25 -2.98
CA CYS A 48 0.83 3.87 -2.20
C CYS A 48 0.78 5.40 -2.39
N THR A 49 0.83 6.11 -1.28
CA THR A 49 0.80 7.57 -1.24
C THR A 49 2.22 8.08 -1.03
N GLY A 50 2.61 9.06 -1.85
CA GLY A 50 3.95 9.65 -1.84
C GLY A 50 4.00 10.92 -1.00
N GLU A 51 3.18 10.98 0.06
CA GLU A 51 3.02 12.19 0.87
C GLU A 51 4.20 12.30 1.86
N TYR A 52 5.45 12.12 1.43
CA TYR A 52 6.59 12.33 2.34
C TYR A 52 6.62 13.79 2.88
N GLU A 53 5.87 14.71 2.27
CA GLU A 53 5.91 16.12 2.63
C GLU A 53 4.58 16.84 2.96
N ARG A 54 3.41 16.21 2.93
CA ARG A 54 2.18 16.95 3.29
C ARG A 54 1.74 16.83 4.74
N GLU A 55 2.21 15.81 5.46
CA GLU A 55 1.85 15.61 6.87
C GLU A 55 3.08 15.38 7.75
N ARG A 56 3.86 16.45 7.90
CA ARG A 56 4.56 16.75 9.16
C ARG A 56 3.62 16.86 10.38
N LEU A 57 2.36 16.45 10.27
CA LEU A 57 1.42 16.33 11.37
C LEU A 57 1.17 14.84 11.66
N PRO A 58 1.70 14.30 12.76
CA PRO A 58 1.23 13.02 13.25
C PRO A 58 -0.22 13.20 13.69
N ALA A 59 -1.12 12.40 13.12
CA ALA A 59 -2.39 12.10 13.75
C ALA A 59 -2.13 11.60 15.18
N GLY A 60 -2.26 12.49 16.17
CA GLY A 60 -2.35 12.09 17.58
C GLY A 60 -1.09 12.22 18.46
N ARG A 61 -0.17 13.16 18.23
CA ARG A 61 0.85 13.49 19.26
C ARG A 61 0.95 14.98 19.58
N LEU A 62 -0.15 15.56 20.06
CA LEU A 62 -0.04 16.67 21.01
C LEU A 62 0.48 16.08 22.32
N ARG A 63 1.79 16.11 22.55
CA ARG A 63 2.35 15.87 23.89
C ARG A 63 2.47 17.23 24.60
N PRO A 64 2.15 17.28 25.91
CA PRO A 64 1.94 18.52 26.66
C PRO A 64 3.17 19.42 26.72
#